data_AF-A0A9E2ALB4-F1
#
_entry.id   AF-A0A9E2ALB4-F1
#
_cell.length_a   1.000
_cell.length_b   1.000
_cell.length_c   1.000
_cell.angle_alpha   90.00
_cell.angle_beta   90.00
_cell.angle_gamma   90.00
#
_symmetry.space_group_name_H-M   'P 1'
#
loop_
_entity.id
_entity.type
_entity.pdbx_description
1 polymer ?
#
loop_
_entity_poly.entity_id
_entity_poly.type
_entity_poly.pdbx_seq_one_letter_code
_entity_poly.pdbx_strand_id
1 'polypeptide(L)'
;MKNNIIKTLRVRQIGARTRNALLVGLSLLFVLFSYSFLNAPETGTIDDFMQGVEYRLKTEDYSSTQTLIYETLIQIAGRNLKIRTTSANGEDRGTMIFRGDQGKNGEVSIFDPEEQEYVVIDDATVQRLAEQMSEADRMMKEALKHLTPEQREAMQKARKEGADIPLGDMLQLEKKPERVKTKDQAIKNGYKCTKYEYRIEGQVAREVWSVDWDKIKGGAMAKKAFFAMGDFFKAFENPSMFDGQNMFEEMNLEGGVPVVVKRFDKNGKEVEKTTLESANELNFDPDDFDPLFGYKRRDMFRH
;
A
#
# COMPACT_ATOMS: atom_id res chain seq x y z
N MET A 1 26.15 27.63 -3.13
CA MET A 1 24.72 27.49 -3.52
C MET A 1 24.45 26.36 -4.51
N LYS A 2 25.11 26.25 -5.68
CA LYS A 2 24.81 25.20 -6.70
C LYS A 2 24.79 23.75 -6.16
N ASN A 3 25.67 23.40 -5.22
CA ASN A 3 25.75 22.02 -4.69
C ASN A 3 24.56 21.59 -3.80
N ASN A 4 23.80 22.52 -3.22
CA ASN A 4 22.63 22.16 -2.40
C ASN A 4 21.41 21.83 -3.29
N ILE A 5 21.22 22.57 -4.37
CA ILE A 5 20.10 22.37 -5.32
C ILE A 5 20.13 20.95 -5.92
N ILE A 6 21.33 20.44 -6.23
CA ILE A 6 21.52 19.09 -6.79
C ILE A 6 21.16 18.00 -5.77
N LYS A 7 21.43 18.20 -4.47
CA LYS A 7 21.02 17.26 -3.41
C LYS A 7 19.51 17.24 -3.24
N THR A 8 18.86 18.40 -3.18
CA THR A 8 17.40 18.51 -3.02
C THR A 8 16.63 17.92 -4.21
N LEU A 9 17.16 18.03 -5.44
CA LEU A 9 16.58 17.39 -6.63
C LEU A 9 16.67 15.86 -6.61
N ARG A 10 17.77 15.27 -6.09
CA ARG A 10 17.87 13.80 -5.94
C ARG A 10 16.86 13.25 -4.95
N VAL A 11 16.72 13.87 -3.77
CA VAL A 11 15.73 13.46 -2.76
C VAL A 11 14.30 13.45 -3.32
N ARG A 12 13.94 14.41 -4.19
CA ARG A 12 12.63 14.43 -4.87
C ARG A 12 12.47 13.34 -5.94
N GLN A 13 13.52 12.99 -6.69
CA GLN A 13 13.44 11.93 -7.70
C GLN A 13 13.37 10.52 -7.12
N ILE A 14 14.06 10.27 -6.00
CA ILE A 14 14.02 8.98 -5.29
C ILE A 14 12.59 8.70 -4.83
N GLY A 15 11.97 9.66 -4.14
CA GLY A 15 10.59 9.53 -3.64
C GLY A 15 9.53 9.24 -4.72
N ALA A 16 9.75 9.62 -5.98
CA ALA A 16 8.83 9.28 -7.08
C ALA A 16 9.02 7.83 -7.60
N ARG A 17 10.22 7.26 -7.50
CA ARG A 17 10.55 5.93 -8.04
C ARG A 17 10.27 4.80 -7.05
N THR A 18 10.63 4.95 -5.77
CA THR A 18 10.22 3.98 -4.73
C THR A 18 8.71 4.02 -4.48
N ARG A 19 8.04 5.18 -4.61
CA ARG A 19 6.57 5.24 -4.61
C ARG A 19 5.95 4.39 -5.72
N ASN A 20 6.40 4.54 -6.97
CA ASN A 20 5.86 3.75 -8.09
C ASN A 20 6.14 2.25 -7.93
N ALA A 21 7.25 1.86 -7.31
CA ALA A 21 7.54 0.45 -7.05
C ALA A 21 6.65 -0.15 -5.94
N LEU A 22 6.47 0.57 -4.81
CA LEU A 22 5.56 0.13 -3.75
C LEU A 22 4.10 0.10 -4.25
N LEU A 23 3.68 1.08 -5.06
CA LEU A 23 2.33 1.16 -5.63
C LEU A 23 1.97 -0.06 -6.49
N VAL A 24 2.93 -0.62 -7.22
CA VAL A 24 2.73 -1.81 -8.09
C VAL A 24 2.73 -3.12 -7.30
N GLY A 25 3.42 -3.17 -6.15
CA GLY A 25 3.41 -4.34 -5.26
C GLY A 25 2.22 -4.39 -4.28
N LEU A 26 1.73 -3.24 -3.82
CA LEU A 26 0.65 -3.16 -2.82
C LEU A 26 -0.77 -3.26 -3.42
N SER A 27 -0.94 -3.35 -4.73
CA SER A 27 -2.25 -3.27 -5.41
C SER A 27 -3.25 -4.42 -5.13
N LEU A 28 -2.92 -5.40 -4.26
CA LEU A 28 -3.68 -6.65 -4.07
C LEU A 28 -4.14 -7.00 -2.66
N LEU A 29 -3.96 -6.13 -1.67
CA LEU A 29 -4.21 -6.49 -0.27
C LEU A 29 -5.56 -5.98 0.27
N PHE A 30 -5.90 -6.48 1.48
CA PHE A 30 -6.62 -5.80 2.58
C PHE A 30 -8.16 -5.66 2.66
N VAL A 31 -8.71 -5.68 3.92
CA VAL A 31 -10.06 -5.24 4.43
C VAL A 31 -10.28 -5.36 5.93
N LEU A 32 -11.48 -5.01 6.45
CA LEU A 32 -12.05 -5.35 7.76
C LEU A 32 -13.58 -5.52 7.70
N PHE A 33 -14.33 -6.15 8.62
CA PHE A 33 -14.23 -6.31 10.08
C PHE A 33 -14.56 -7.77 10.52
N SER A 34 -14.68 -8.19 11.81
CA SER A 34 -13.83 -8.04 13.03
C SER A 34 -14.40 -8.96 14.15
N TYR A 35 -13.56 -9.54 15.02
CA TYR A 35 -13.96 -10.18 16.31
C TYR A 35 -12.75 -10.32 17.25
N SER A 36 -12.94 -10.11 18.56
CA SER A 36 -11.87 -10.08 19.57
C SER A 36 -11.58 -11.47 20.17
N PHE A 37 -10.29 -11.79 20.40
CA PHE A 37 -9.86 -12.78 21.39
C PHE A 37 -8.49 -12.40 21.96
N LEU A 38 -8.34 -12.50 23.29
CA LEU A 38 -7.03 -12.48 23.97
C LEU A 38 -6.36 -13.85 23.81
N ASN A 39 -5.03 -13.86 23.70
CA ASN A 39 -4.14 -14.80 24.38
C ASN A 39 -2.71 -14.22 24.36
N ALA A 40 -1.97 -14.38 25.45
CA ALA A 40 -0.55 -14.01 25.54
C ALA A 40 0.34 -15.22 25.19
N PRO A 41 1.52 -15.02 24.58
CA PRO A 41 2.47 -16.11 24.38
C PRO A 41 3.19 -16.45 25.70
N GLU A 42 3.23 -17.73 26.04
CA GLU A 42 4.18 -18.27 27.01
C GLU A 42 5.58 -18.33 26.37
N THR A 43 6.63 -18.33 27.20
CA THR A 43 8.03 -18.31 26.74
C THR A 43 8.40 -19.60 26.02
N GLY A 44 8.61 -19.51 24.70
CA GLY A 44 8.99 -20.63 23.85
C GLY A 44 10.50 -20.91 23.79
N THR A 45 10.84 -21.99 23.12
CA THR A 45 12.19 -22.56 22.99
C THR A 45 12.65 -22.52 21.53
N ILE A 46 13.82 -23.08 21.21
CA ILE A 46 14.50 -22.95 19.91
C ILE A 46 13.72 -23.49 18.67
N ASP A 47 12.49 -24.02 18.84
CA ASP A 47 11.61 -24.50 17.78
C ASP A 47 10.39 -23.56 17.51
N ASP A 48 10.47 -22.28 17.87
CA ASP A 48 9.39 -21.27 17.76
C ASP A 48 9.11 -20.80 16.30
N PHE A 49 9.05 -21.73 15.35
CA PHE A 49 8.60 -21.45 13.99
C PHE A 49 7.12 -21.04 13.95
N MET A 50 6.84 -19.91 13.31
CA MET A 50 5.47 -19.47 13.08
C MET A 50 4.90 -20.13 11.82
N GLN A 51 3.81 -20.89 11.98
CA GLN A 51 3.04 -21.35 10.83
C GLN A 51 2.48 -20.14 10.06
N GLY A 52 2.61 -20.16 8.74
CA GLY A 52 2.28 -19.04 7.87
C GLY A 52 1.87 -19.42 6.45
N VAL A 53 1.71 -18.41 5.61
CA VAL A 53 1.44 -18.54 4.17
C VAL A 53 2.30 -17.58 3.35
N GLU A 54 2.78 -18.07 2.21
CA GLU A 54 3.39 -17.28 1.15
C GLU A 54 2.44 -17.23 -0.06
N TYR A 55 2.12 -16.02 -0.52
CA TYR A 55 1.56 -15.78 -1.85
C TYR A 55 2.63 -15.25 -2.79
N ARG A 56 2.64 -15.76 -4.01
CA ARG A 56 3.49 -15.28 -5.10
C ARG A 56 2.63 -14.71 -6.20
N LEU A 57 2.93 -13.50 -6.63
CA LEU A 57 2.13 -12.76 -7.59
C LEU A 57 3.02 -12.27 -8.72
N LYS A 58 2.55 -12.36 -9.96
CA LYS A 58 3.23 -11.83 -11.14
C LYS A 58 2.46 -10.62 -11.65
N THR A 59 3.12 -9.46 -11.70
CA THR A 59 2.58 -8.23 -12.32
C THR A 59 3.23 -7.99 -13.69
N GLU A 60 2.40 -7.68 -14.67
CA GLU A 60 2.76 -7.37 -16.05
C GLU A 60 2.27 -5.94 -16.35
N ASP A 61 3.18 -5.00 -16.52
CA ASP A 61 2.90 -3.58 -16.76
C ASP A 61 3.11 -3.23 -18.24
N TYR A 62 2.05 -2.73 -18.87
CA TYR A 62 1.91 -2.38 -20.29
C TYR A 62 1.75 -0.86 -20.51
N SER A 63 2.03 -0.04 -19.50
CA SER A 63 1.97 1.43 -19.57
C SER A 63 3.10 2.03 -20.41
N SER A 64 4.22 1.32 -20.55
CA SER A 64 5.39 1.71 -21.35
C SER A 64 5.45 0.97 -22.70
N THR A 65 6.40 1.35 -23.57
CA THR A 65 6.67 0.63 -24.83
C THR A 65 7.28 -0.76 -24.63
N GLN A 66 7.86 -1.02 -23.46
CA GLN A 66 8.33 -2.33 -23.03
C GLN A 66 7.42 -2.85 -21.92
N THR A 67 7.07 -4.14 -21.99
CA THR A 67 6.37 -4.80 -20.88
C THR A 67 7.34 -5.01 -19.72
N LEU A 68 7.05 -4.39 -18.58
CA LEU A 68 7.79 -4.60 -17.35
C LEU A 68 7.13 -5.74 -16.58
N ILE A 69 7.93 -6.68 -16.07
CA ILE A 69 7.45 -7.80 -15.27
C ILE A 69 8.04 -7.68 -13.88
N TYR A 70 7.17 -7.82 -12.88
CA TYR A 70 7.52 -7.83 -11.47
C TYR A 70 6.97 -9.10 -10.81
N GLU A 71 7.66 -9.57 -9.80
CA GLU A 71 7.19 -10.58 -8.88
C GLU A 71 7.00 -9.95 -7.50
N THR A 72 5.83 -10.14 -6.90
CA THR A 72 5.56 -9.74 -5.52
C THR A 72 5.40 -10.99 -4.66
N LEU A 73 6.21 -11.06 -3.61
CA LEU A 73 6.14 -12.08 -2.57
C LEU A 73 5.42 -11.49 -1.35
N ILE A 74 4.38 -12.15 -0.88
CA ILE A 74 3.65 -11.78 0.33
C ILE A 74 3.76 -12.93 1.33
N GLN A 75 4.55 -12.73 2.37
CA GLN A 75 4.76 -13.70 3.46
C GLN A 75 3.97 -13.25 4.69
N ILE A 76 3.24 -14.18 5.33
CA ILE A 76 2.31 -13.88 6.41
C ILE A 76 2.43 -14.93 7.50
N ALA A 77 2.57 -14.49 8.74
CA ALA A 77 2.60 -15.34 9.93
C ALA A 77 1.87 -14.64 11.09
N GLY A 78 0.79 -15.22 11.61
CA GLY A 78 0.00 -14.61 12.67
C GLY A 78 -0.60 -13.24 12.30
N ARG A 79 -0.05 -12.15 12.86
CA ARG A 79 -0.37 -10.74 12.52
C ARG A 79 0.73 -10.06 11.69
N ASN A 80 1.84 -10.75 11.44
CA ASN A 80 3.00 -10.22 10.74
C ASN A 80 2.88 -10.45 9.25
N LEU A 81 3.42 -9.51 8.49
CA LEU A 81 3.27 -9.44 7.05
C LEU A 81 4.53 -8.83 6.43
N LYS A 82 5.05 -9.46 5.38
CA LYS A 82 6.19 -8.98 4.61
C LYS A 82 5.83 -9.01 3.13
N ILE A 83 5.94 -7.87 2.48
CA ILE A 83 5.71 -7.69 1.05
C ILE A 83 7.05 -7.33 0.43
N ARG A 84 7.54 -8.12 -0.52
CA ARG A 84 8.75 -7.84 -1.28
C ARG A 84 8.43 -7.85 -2.76
N THR A 85 8.86 -6.82 -3.49
CA THR A 85 8.67 -6.74 -4.94
C THR A 85 10.03 -6.77 -5.63
N THR A 86 10.20 -7.66 -6.60
CA THR A 86 11.41 -7.76 -7.43
C THR A 86 11.06 -7.63 -8.90
N SER A 87 11.90 -7.00 -9.72
CA SER A 87 11.75 -7.03 -11.18
C SER A 87 12.22 -8.35 -11.78
N ALA A 88 11.89 -8.61 -13.04
CA ALA A 88 12.24 -9.85 -13.75
C ALA A 88 13.74 -10.22 -13.81
N ASN A 89 14.63 -9.26 -13.55
CA ASN A 89 16.08 -9.44 -13.42
C ASN A 89 16.55 -9.78 -11.98
N GLY A 90 15.62 -9.88 -11.02
CA GLY A 90 15.91 -10.15 -9.60
C GLY A 90 16.29 -8.93 -8.77
N GLU A 91 16.30 -7.72 -9.34
CA GLU A 91 16.55 -6.48 -8.57
C GLU A 91 15.39 -6.22 -7.61
N ASP A 92 15.71 -5.87 -6.36
CA ASP A 92 14.71 -5.47 -5.37
C ASP A 92 14.16 -4.10 -5.72
N ARG A 93 12.83 -4.00 -5.77
CA ARG A 93 12.08 -2.79 -6.11
C ARG A 93 11.53 -2.11 -4.86
N GLY A 94 11.50 -2.83 -3.73
CA GLY A 94 10.98 -2.35 -2.46
C GLY A 94 10.50 -3.52 -1.59
N THR A 95 10.84 -3.44 -0.32
CA THR A 95 10.27 -4.31 0.73
C THR A 95 9.49 -3.46 1.71
N MET A 96 8.38 -4.00 2.21
CA MET A 96 7.62 -3.46 3.34
C MET A 96 7.37 -4.60 4.33
N ILE A 97 7.58 -4.34 5.62
CA ILE A 97 7.28 -5.29 6.70
C ILE A 97 6.32 -4.61 7.68
N PHE A 98 5.23 -5.28 8.02
CA PHE A 98 4.31 -4.91 9.09
C PHE A 98 4.43 -5.91 10.24
N ARG A 99 4.79 -5.41 11.42
CA ARG A 99 4.83 -6.14 12.68
C ARG A 99 3.59 -5.83 13.47
N GLY A 100 2.52 -6.57 13.18
CA GLY A 100 1.26 -6.47 13.93
C GLY A 100 1.34 -7.07 15.34
N ASP A 101 2.44 -7.73 15.69
CA ASP A 101 2.78 -8.20 17.03
C ASP A 101 3.49 -7.16 17.91
N GLN A 102 4.04 -6.09 17.32
CA GLN A 102 4.79 -5.04 18.03
C GLN A 102 3.97 -3.76 18.26
N GLY A 103 4.36 -2.97 19.26
CA GLY A 103 3.67 -1.71 19.60
C GLY A 103 2.23 -1.90 20.10
N LYS A 104 1.41 -0.85 20.05
CA LYS A 104 -0.01 -0.94 20.41
C LYS A 104 -0.86 -1.35 19.22
N ASN A 105 -0.58 -0.76 18.06
CA ASN A 105 -1.33 -0.98 16.82
C ASN A 105 -0.54 -1.76 15.75
N GLY A 106 0.77 -1.92 15.94
CA GLY A 106 1.72 -2.43 14.97
C GLY A 106 2.85 -1.44 14.68
N GLU A 107 3.85 -1.86 13.92
CA GLU A 107 4.77 -0.95 13.21
C GLU A 107 4.95 -1.37 11.74
N VAL A 108 5.26 -0.41 10.87
CA VAL A 108 5.57 -0.64 9.45
C VAL A 108 6.99 -0.18 9.13
N SER A 109 7.85 -1.09 8.72
CA SER A 109 9.16 -0.80 8.14
C SER A 109 9.08 -0.76 6.61
N ILE A 110 9.56 0.32 5.98
CA ILE A 110 9.63 0.49 4.52
C ILE A 110 11.11 0.62 4.10
N PHE A 111 11.55 -0.24 3.19
CA PHE A 111 12.95 -0.39 2.78
C PHE A 111 13.20 0.24 1.41
N ASP A 112 14.24 1.07 1.31
CA ASP A 112 14.77 1.63 0.07
C ASP A 112 16.01 0.83 -0.36
N PRO A 113 15.92 0.00 -1.42
CA PRO A 113 17.03 -0.84 -1.86
C PRO A 113 18.16 -0.06 -2.57
N GLU A 114 17.91 1.17 -3.06
CA GLU A 114 18.95 1.97 -3.73
C GLU A 114 19.92 2.57 -2.71
N GLU A 115 19.41 3.09 -1.59
CA GLU A 115 20.23 3.72 -0.52
C GLU A 115 20.63 2.74 0.60
N GLN A 116 20.08 1.51 0.60
CA GLN A 116 20.19 0.53 1.70
C GLN A 116 19.74 1.11 3.05
N GLU A 117 18.65 1.87 3.04
CA GLU A 117 18.05 2.48 4.22
C GLU A 117 16.61 2.00 4.42
N TYR A 118 16.11 2.11 5.64
CA TYR A 118 14.69 1.88 5.93
C TYR A 118 14.16 2.91 6.92
N VAL A 119 12.87 3.19 6.82
CA VAL A 119 12.12 4.02 7.78
C VAL A 119 11.12 3.15 8.52
N VAL A 120 10.95 3.41 9.82
CA VAL A 120 9.93 2.75 10.65
C VAL A 120 8.82 3.75 10.91
N ILE A 121 7.58 3.31 10.73
CA ILE A 121 6.35 4.01 11.06
C ILE A 121 5.73 3.27 12.23
N ASP A 122 5.88 3.83 13.42
CA ASP A 122 5.34 3.36 14.69
C ASP A 122 4.32 4.37 15.25
N ASP A 123 3.58 3.99 16.30
CA ASP A 123 2.58 4.85 16.95
C ASP A 123 3.10 6.26 17.30
N ALA A 124 4.37 6.38 17.70
CA ALA A 124 5.01 7.65 18.03
C ALA A 124 5.33 8.50 16.78
N THR A 125 5.65 7.85 15.66
CA THR A 125 5.85 8.49 14.36
C THR A 125 4.51 8.96 13.77
N VAL A 126 3.42 8.20 13.96
CA VAL A 126 2.05 8.66 13.62
C VAL A 126 1.69 9.94 14.38
N GLN A 127 1.95 9.99 15.69
CA GLN A 127 1.67 11.17 16.51
C GLN A 127 2.46 12.40 16.04
N ARG A 128 3.77 12.26 15.80
CA ARG A 128 4.61 13.35 15.25
C ARG A 128 4.15 13.82 13.86
N LEU A 129 3.69 12.90 13.00
CA LEU A 129 3.11 13.25 11.70
C LEU A 129 1.81 14.05 11.87
N ALA A 130 0.92 13.65 12.77
CA ALA A 130 -0.33 14.36 13.06
C ALA A 130 -0.10 15.77 13.62
N GLU A 131 0.88 15.94 14.52
CA GLU A 131 1.31 17.24 15.04
C GLU A 131 1.83 18.17 13.92
N GLN A 132 2.72 17.65 13.06
CA GLN A 132 3.24 18.40 11.91
C GLN A 132 2.14 18.79 10.91
N MET A 133 1.18 17.90 10.64
CA MET A 133 0.01 18.24 9.82
C MET A 133 -0.82 19.34 10.46
N SER A 134 -1.14 19.23 11.75
CA SER A 134 -1.95 20.22 12.46
C SER A 134 -1.31 21.61 12.43
N GLU A 135 0.02 21.69 12.56
CA GLU A 135 0.78 22.93 12.44
C GLU A 135 0.79 23.46 11.00
N ALA A 136 1.01 22.62 9.99
CA ALA A 136 0.93 23.01 8.59
C ALA A 136 -0.48 23.54 8.21
N ASP A 137 -1.53 22.88 8.71
CA ASP A 137 -2.92 23.28 8.55
C ASP A 137 -3.20 24.64 9.22
N ARG A 138 -2.59 24.90 10.39
CA ARG A 138 -2.67 26.17 11.11
C ARG A 138 -2.00 27.29 10.31
N MET A 139 -0.76 27.07 9.85
CA MET A 139 -0.03 28.01 9.00
C MET A 139 -0.76 28.30 7.68
N MET A 140 -1.35 27.27 7.04
CA MET A 140 -2.18 27.44 5.84
C MET A 140 -3.43 28.28 6.15
N LYS A 141 -4.19 27.95 7.19
CA LYS A 141 -5.38 28.72 7.62
C LYS A 141 -5.05 30.16 7.96
N GLU A 142 -3.84 30.43 8.46
CA GLU A 142 -3.34 31.77 8.75
C GLU A 142 -2.99 32.54 7.47
N ALA A 143 -2.22 31.93 6.55
CA ALA A 143 -1.93 32.50 5.23
C ALA A 143 -3.20 32.83 4.42
N LEU A 144 -4.23 31.97 4.48
CA LEU A 144 -5.52 32.18 3.81
C LEU A 144 -6.27 33.45 4.29
N LYS A 145 -6.05 33.91 5.53
CA LYS A 145 -6.66 35.15 6.05
C LYS A 145 -6.15 36.38 5.30
N HIS A 146 -4.88 36.37 4.88
CA HIS A 146 -4.23 37.48 4.19
C HIS A 146 -4.53 37.55 2.69
N LEU A 147 -5.15 36.51 2.12
CA LEU A 147 -5.61 36.53 0.73
C LEU A 147 -6.87 37.39 0.56
N THR A 148 -6.95 38.10 -0.56
CA THR A 148 -8.18 38.81 -0.99
C THR A 148 -9.31 37.81 -1.31
N PRO A 149 -10.59 38.24 -1.35
CA PRO A 149 -11.70 37.35 -1.74
C PRO A 149 -11.46 36.68 -3.10
N GLU A 150 -11.01 37.45 -4.09
CA GLU A 150 -10.67 36.96 -5.43
C GLU A 150 -9.53 35.92 -5.40
N GLN A 151 -8.50 36.11 -4.57
CA GLN A 151 -7.42 35.12 -4.40
C GLN A 151 -7.91 33.85 -3.70
N ARG A 152 -8.85 33.95 -2.74
CA ARG A 152 -9.45 32.77 -2.10
C ARG A 152 -10.35 32.01 -3.06
N GLU A 153 -11.14 32.72 -3.87
CA GLU A 153 -11.96 32.10 -4.91
C GLU A 153 -11.10 31.47 -6.00
N ALA A 154 -10.05 32.14 -6.47
CA ALA A 154 -9.07 31.58 -7.39
C ALA A 154 -8.40 30.32 -6.82
N MET A 155 -8.05 30.29 -5.53
CA MET A 155 -7.47 29.10 -4.88
C MET A 155 -8.48 27.98 -4.68
N GLN A 156 -9.72 28.27 -4.28
CA GLN A 156 -10.80 27.27 -4.18
C GLN A 156 -11.19 26.72 -5.55
N LYS A 157 -11.17 27.57 -6.59
CA LYS A 157 -11.43 27.20 -7.97
C LYS A 157 -10.29 26.34 -8.52
N ALA A 158 -9.03 26.76 -8.34
CA ALA A 158 -7.85 25.94 -8.65
C ALA A 158 -7.91 24.56 -7.98
N ARG A 159 -8.28 24.50 -6.69
CA ARG A 159 -8.46 23.23 -5.95
C ARG A 159 -9.62 22.38 -6.48
N LYS A 160 -10.69 22.98 -7.01
CA LYS A 160 -11.83 22.27 -7.62
C LYS A 160 -11.58 21.85 -9.08
N GLU A 161 -10.73 22.59 -9.79
CA GLU A 161 -10.39 22.38 -11.20
C GLU A 161 -9.07 21.61 -11.39
N GLY A 162 -8.42 21.20 -10.28
CA GLY A 162 -7.18 20.41 -10.29
C GLY A 162 -5.95 21.18 -10.77
N ALA A 163 -5.94 22.51 -10.68
CA ALA A 163 -4.80 23.33 -11.12
C ALA A 163 -3.65 23.26 -10.10
N ASP A 164 -2.47 22.86 -10.58
CA ASP A 164 -1.26 22.64 -9.77
C ASP A 164 -0.82 23.89 -9.00
N ILE A 165 -1.14 23.94 -7.70
CA ILE A 165 -0.49 24.85 -6.75
C ILE A 165 0.76 24.13 -6.23
N PRO A 166 1.98 24.68 -6.44
CA PRO A 166 3.22 23.98 -6.15
C PRO A 166 3.55 23.97 -4.65
N LEU A 167 2.81 23.18 -3.87
CA LEU A 167 3.16 22.80 -2.49
C LEU A 167 3.32 21.28 -2.27
N GLY A 168 2.90 20.46 -3.23
CA GLY A 168 3.15 19.00 -3.23
C GLY A 168 2.35 18.30 -4.33
N ASP A 169 3.04 17.59 -5.22
CA ASP A 169 2.49 16.97 -6.44
C ASP A 169 1.61 15.71 -6.18
N MET A 170 0.85 15.68 -5.08
CA MET A 170 -0.03 14.56 -4.68
C MET A 170 -1.25 15.02 -3.86
N LEU A 171 -2.12 15.83 -4.48
CA LEU A 171 -3.53 15.95 -4.06
C LEU A 171 -4.46 16.01 -5.28
N GLN A 172 -4.31 15.05 -6.20
CA GLN A 172 -5.37 14.79 -7.18
C GLN A 172 -6.45 13.98 -6.47
N LEU A 173 -7.50 14.68 -6.06
CA LEU A 173 -8.78 14.09 -5.68
C LEU A 173 -9.40 13.41 -6.92
N GLU A 174 -8.84 12.26 -7.31
CA GLU A 174 -9.49 11.32 -8.20
C GLU A 174 -10.88 10.97 -7.61
N LYS A 175 -11.80 10.55 -8.47
CA LYS A 175 -13.13 10.18 -7.99
C LYS A 175 -13.07 8.76 -7.47
N LYS A 176 -13.35 8.59 -6.16
CA LYS A 176 -13.41 7.27 -5.51
C LYS A 176 -14.20 6.30 -6.39
N PRO A 177 -13.60 5.18 -6.83
CA PRO A 177 -14.27 4.30 -7.78
C PRO A 177 -15.47 3.60 -7.16
N GLU A 178 -16.53 3.47 -7.96
CA GLU A 178 -17.70 2.65 -7.64
C GLU A 178 -17.37 1.17 -7.84
N ARG A 179 -17.51 0.36 -6.80
CA ARG A 179 -17.33 -1.09 -6.87
C ARG A 179 -18.62 -1.78 -7.25
N VAL A 180 -18.64 -2.45 -8.41
CA VAL A 180 -19.77 -3.21 -8.95
C VAL A 180 -19.46 -4.71 -8.90
N LYS A 181 -20.24 -5.49 -8.15
CA LYS A 181 -20.20 -6.96 -8.22
C LYS A 181 -20.92 -7.42 -9.49
N THR A 182 -20.22 -8.13 -10.37
CA THR A 182 -20.83 -8.68 -11.59
C THR A 182 -21.49 -10.03 -11.32
N LYS A 183 -22.17 -10.59 -12.33
CA LYS A 183 -22.65 -11.98 -12.31
C LYS A 183 -21.62 -12.98 -12.86
N ASP A 184 -20.48 -12.50 -13.34
CA ASP A 184 -19.51 -13.34 -14.06
C ASP A 184 -18.70 -14.19 -13.08
N GLN A 185 -18.60 -15.48 -13.39
CA GLN A 185 -17.79 -16.46 -12.67
C GLN A 185 -16.88 -17.19 -13.66
N ALA A 186 -15.64 -17.44 -13.26
CA ALA A 186 -14.67 -18.16 -14.08
C ALA A 186 -13.63 -18.85 -13.19
N ILE A 187 -12.97 -19.88 -13.74
CA ILE A 187 -11.74 -20.41 -13.12
C ILE A 187 -10.58 -19.50 -13.54
N LYS A 188 -9.83 -18.98 -12.56
CA LYS A 188 -8.57 -18.23 -12.74
C LYS A 188 -7.50 -18.91 -11.89
N ASN A 189 -6.36 -19.29 -12.48
CA ASN A 189 -5.27 -20.02 -11.81
C ASN A 189 -5.75 -21.14 -10.85
N GLY A 190 -6.72 -21.94 -11.29
CA GLY A 190 -7.31 -23.04 -10.51
C GLY A 190 -8.44 -22.66 -9.54
N TYR A 191 -8.63 -21.38 -9.22
CA TYR A 191 -9.64 -20.89 -8.29
C TYR A 191 -10.94 -20.49 -8.97
N LYS A 192 -12.09 -20.91 -8.41
CA LYS A 192 -13.41 -20.44 -8.85
C LYS A 192 -13.64 -19.00 -8.37
N CYS A 193 -13.44 -18.04 -9.26
CA CYS A 193 -13.51 -16.61 -8.95
C CYS A 193 -14.85 -16.00 -9.36
N THR A 194 -15.24 -14.93 -8.65
CA THR A 194 -16.28 -13.98 -9.08
C THR A 194 -15.61 -12.68 -9.54
N LYS A 195 -16.14 -12.05 -10.60
CA LYS A 195 -15.61 -10.76 -11.09
C LYS A 195 -16.29 -9.56 -10.40
N TYR A 196 -15.46 -8.58 -10.08
CA TYR A 196 -15.81 -7.25 -9.62
C TYR A 196 -15.20 -6.23 -10.58
N GLU A 197 -15.90 -5.12 -10.78
CA GLU A 197 -15.40 -3.97 -11.54
C GLU A 197 -15.34 -2.75 -10.61
N TYR A 198 -14.28 -1.96 -10.71
CA TYR A 198 -14.14 -0.67 -10.07
C TYR A 198 -14.24 0.38 -11.17
N ARG A 199 -15.25 1.25 -11.08
CA ARG A 199 -15.63 2.18 -12.13
C ARG A 199 -15.42 3.62 -11.70
N ILE A 200 -14.79 4.41 -12.57
CA ILE A 200 -14.66 5.86 -12.42
C ILE A 200 -15.52 6.49 -13.51
N GLU A 201 -16.50 7.31 -13.12
CA GLU A 201 -17.45 7.94 -14.06
C GLU A 201 -18.18 6.94 -14.99
N GLY A 202 -18.41 5.72 -14.51
CA GLY A 202 -19.03 4.63 -15.28
C GLY A 202 -18.07 3.84 -16.19
N GLN A 203 -16.84 4.31 -16.39
CA GLN A 203 -15.79 3.57 -17.12
C GLN A 203 -15.08 2.59 -16.18
N VAL A 204 -14.74 1.38 -16.65
CA VAL A 204 -14.01 0.39 -15.85
C VAL A 204 -12.54 0.80 -15.74
N ALA A 205 -12.10 1.19 -14.54
CA ALA A 205 -10.72 1.53 -14.24
C ALA A 205 -9.93 0.31 -13.71
N ARG A 206 -10.60 -0.62 -13.02
CA ARG A 206 -10.01 -1.88 -12.53
C ARG A 206 -10.99 -3.04 -12.66
N GLU A 207 -10.51 -4.21 -13.09
CA GLU A 207 -11.22 -5.49 -13.01
C GLU A 207 -10.54 -6.37 -11.97
N VAL A 208 -11.30 -7.00 -11.08
CA VAL A 208 -10.80 -7.90 -10.04
C VAL A 208 -11.57 -9.22 -10.08
N TRP A 209 -10.86 -10.31 -10.31
CA TRP A 209 -11.36 -11.67 -10.11
C TRP A 209 -10.89 -12.16 -8.75
N SER A 210 -11.83 -12.49 -7.87
CA SER A 210 -11.51 -12.87 -6.49
C SER A 210 -12.21 -14.17 -6.05
N VAL A 211 -11.58 -14.87 -5.11
CA VAL A 211 -12.01 -16.16 -4.55
C VAL A 211 -12.19 -16.04 -3.03
N ASP A 212 -13.22 -16.64 -2.45
CA ASP A 212 -13.49 -16.54 -1.01
C ASP A 212 -12.29 -17.00 -0.14
N TRP A 213 -12.11 -16.33 1.01
CA TRP A 213 -10.96 -16.52 1.92
C TRP A 213 -10.78 -17.94 2.45
N ASP A 214 -11.85 -18.74 2.47
CA ASP A 214 -11.81 -20.14 2.92
C ASP A 214 -11.52 -21.14 1.79
N LYS A 215 -11.35 -20.67 0.54
CA LYS A 215 -11.04 -21.49 -0.64
C LYS A 215 -9.60 -21.36 -1.13
N ILE A 216 -8.75 -20.68 -0.38
CA ILE A 216 -7.31 -20.51 -0.64
C ILE A 216 -6.52 -20.83 0.62
N LYS A 217 -5.38 -21.50 0.45
CA LYS A 217 -4.46 -21.86 1.54
C LYS A 217 -4.05 -20.62 2.33
N GLY A 218 -3.96 -20.73 3.64
CA GLY A 218 -3.65 -19.59 4.53
C GLY A 218 -4.62 -18.40 4.51
N GLY A 219 -5.73 -18.44 3.75
CA GLY A 219 -6.59 -17.27 3.56
C GLY A 219 -7.13 -16.68 4.87
N ALA A 220 -7.62 -17.51 5.80
CA ALA A 220 -8.10 -17.02 7.10
C ALA A 220 -7.03 -16.27 7.93
N MET A 221 -5.75 -16.63 7.78
CA MET A 221 -4.62 -15.94 8.43
C MET A 221 -4.28 -14.64 7.69
N ALA A 222 -4.17 -14.71 6.37
CA ALA A 222 -3.92 -13.55 5.51
C ALA A 222 -4.99 -12.46 5.69
N LYS A 223 -6.26 -12.86 5.82
CA LYS A 223 -7.36 -11.99 6.24
C LYS A 223 -6.97 -11.25 7.53
N LYS A 224 -6.68 -11.97 8.63
CA LYS A 224 -6.31 -11.34 9.92
C LYS A 224 -5.10 -10.39 9.82
N ALA A 225 -4.06 -10.73 9.07
CA ALA A 225 -2.85 -9.91 8.95
C ALA A 225 -3.12 -8.62 8.15
N PHE A 226 -3.76 -8.72 6.98
CA PHE A 226 -4.13 -7.52 6.22
C PHE A 226 -5.18 -6.68 6.94
N PHE A 227 -6.07 -7.32 7.71
CA PHE A 227 -7.01 -6.66 8.59
C PHE A 227 -6.25 -5.85 9.65
N ALA A 228 -5.33 -6.46 10.41
CA ALA A 228 -4.52 -5.76 11.40
C ALA A 228 -3.73 -4.57 10.81
N MET A 229 -3.13 -4.72 9.62
CA MET A 229 -2.47 -3.61 8.93
C MET A 229 -3.46 -2.52 8.49
N GLY A 230 -4.67 -2.90 8.10
CA GLY A 230 -5.75 -1.98 7.78
C GLY A 230 -6.16 -1.09 8.95
N ASP A 231 -6.32 -1.65 10.14
CA ASP A 231 -6.63 -0.86 11.34
C ASP A 231 -5.46 0.01 11.79
N PHE A 232 -4.21 -0.44 11.63
CA PHE A 232 -3.02 0.39 11.85
C PHE A 232 -3.08 1.67 11.00
N PHE A 233 -3.33 1.56 9.69
CA PHE A 233 -3.36 2.72 8.80
C PHE A 233 -4.62 3.60 8.95
N LYS A 234 -5.74 3.08 9.46
CA LYS A 234 -6.91 3.92 9.81
C LYS A 234 -6.61 4.92 10.94
N ALA A 235 -5.65 4.64 11.82
CA ALA A 235 -5.27 5.54 12.90
C ALA A 235 -4.63 6.85 12.39
N PHE A 236 -4.23 6.91 11.12
CA PHE A 236 -3.74 8.10 10.45
C PHE A 236 -4.93 8.92 9.91
N GLU A 237 -5.76 9.47 10.81
CA GLU A 237 -7.08 10.08 10.53
C GLU A 237 -7.13 11.20 9.45
N ASN A 238 -6.00 11.59 8.87
CA ASN A 238 -5.92 12.50 7.74
C ASN A 238 -5.63 11.73 6.42
N PRO A 239 -6.67 11.37 5.63
CA PRO A 239 -6.51 10.57 4.41
C PRO A 239 -5.64 11.23 3.32
N SER A 240 -5.31 12.51 3.46
CA SER A 240 -4.50 13.28 2.51
C SER A 240 -2.99 12.99 2.57
N MET A 241 -2.46 12.43 3.67
CA MET A 241 -1.02 12.11 3.71
C MET A 241 -0.68 10.84 2.90
N PHE A 242 -1.65 9.93 2.81
CA PHE A 242 -1.63 8.76 1.95
C PHE A 242 -2.70 8.93 0.86
N ASP A 243 -2.60 9.99 0.05
CA ASP A 243 -3.52 10.31 -1.06
C ASP A 243 -3.44 9.33 -2.25
N GLY A 244 -3.27 8.05 -1.97
CA GLY A 244 -3.90 6.99 -2.76
C GLY A 244 -5.32 6.80 -2.26
N GLN A 245 -6.24 7.70 -2.65
CA GLN A 245 -7.68 7.43 -2.80
C GLN A 245 -8.32 6.51 -1.76
N ASN A 246 -8.18 6.86 -0.48
CA ASN A 246 -8.68 6.05 0.63
C ASN A 246 -8.31 4.58 0.43
N MET A 247 -7.00 4.32 0.33
CA MET A 247 -6.42 3.02 0.02
C MET A 247 -7.11 1.92 0.82
N PHE A 248 -7.59 2.27 2.05
CA PHE A 248 -8.30 1.51 3.09
C PHE A 248 -9.82 1.28 3.00
N GLU A 249 -10.48 1.84 1.98
CA GLU A 249 -11.91 1.59 1.69
C GLU A 249 -12.16 0.93 0.33
N GLU A 250 -11.24 1.04 -0.64
CA GLU A 250 -11.26 0.19 -1.85
C GLU A 250 -11.03 -1.29 -1.53
N MET A 251 -10.26 -1.48 -0.45
CA MET A 251 -10.36 -2.58 0.47
C MET A 251 -11.85 -2.75 0.85
N ASN A 252 -12.60 -3.55 0.07
CA ASN A 252 -13.76 -4.32 0.55
C ASN A 252 -13.77 -5.81 0.08
N LEU A 253 -13.09 -6.72 0.82
CA LEU A 253 -12.84 -8.15 0.56
C LEU A 253 -14.04 -9.01 0.99
N GLU A 254 -15.21 -8.40 1.11
CA GLU A 254 -16.49 -9.03 0.78
C GLU A 254 -16.48 -9.76 -0.60
N GLY A 255 -15.44 -9.56 -1.42
CA GLY A 255 -15.18 -10.35 -2.63
C GLY A 255 -14.20 -11.51 -2.49
N GLY A 256 -13.51 -11.67 -1.36
CA GLY A 256 -12.44 -12.66 -1.22
C GLY A 256 -11.04 -12.15 -1.61
N VAL A 257 -10.10 -13.07 -1.79
CA VAL A 257 -8.71 -12.81 -2.20
C VAL A 257 -8.65 -12.56 -3.71
N PRO A 258 -7.99 -11.49 -4.19
CA PRO A 258 -7.82 -11.28 -5.62
C PRO A 258 -6.85 -12.32 -6.22
N VAL A 259 -7.29 -12.97 -7.30
CA VAL A 259 -6.53 -13.97 -8.06
C VAL A 259 -6.04 -13.38 -9.39
N VAL A 260 -6.83 -12.48 -9.99
CA VAL A 260 -6.41 -11.65 -11.13
C VAL A 260 -6.91 -10.23 -10.92
N VAL A 261 -6.01 -9.26 -11.04
CA VAL A 261 -6.34 -7.82 -11.08
C VAL A 261 -5.88 -7.28 -12.43
N LYS A 262 -6.70 -6.44 -13.06
CA LYS A 262 -6.34 -5.67 -14.26
C LYS A 262 -6.64 -4.20 -14.03
N ARG A 263 -5.75 -3.32 -14.47
CA ARG A 263 -5.93 -1.86 -14.48
C ARG A 263 -6.04 -1.37 -15.92
N PHE A 264 -6.93 -0.43 -16.15
CA PHE A 264 -7.18 0.17 -17.46
C PHE A 264 -6.86 1.66 -17.43
N ASP A 265 -6.43 2.21 -18.57
CA ASP A 265 -6.35 3.66 -18.74
C ASP A 265 -7.72 4.27 -19.05
N LYS A 266 -7.77 5.61 -19.16
CA LYS A 266 -8.96 6.39 -19.55
C LYS A 266 -9.52 6.08 -20.95
N ASN A 267 -8.85 5.24 -21.74
CA ASN A 267 -9.31 4.77 -23.06
C ASN A 267 -9.82 3.32 -22.99
N GLY A 268 -9.83 2.70 -21.80
CA GLY A 268 -10.15 1.28 -21.61
C GLY A 268 -9.05 0.32 -22.04
N LYS A 269 -7.82 0.79 -22.31
CA LYS A 269 -6.68 -0.07 -22.63
C LYS A 269 -6.12 -0.67 -21.33
N GLU A 270 -5.92 -1.98 -21.30
CA GLU A 270 -5.21 -2.66 -20.21
C GLU A 270 -3.76 -2.13 -20.12
N VAL A 271 -3.42 -1.53 -18.97
CA VAL A 271 -2.08 -0.98 -18.68
C VAL A 271 -1.32 -1.78 -17.65
N GLU A 272 -1.99 -2.66 -16.91
CA GLU A 272 -1.36 -3.51 -15.91
C GLU A 272 -2.24 -4.73 -15.62
N LYS A 273 -1.61 -5.86 -15.37
CA LYS A 273 -2.27 -7.11 -14.95
C LYS A 273 -1.44 -7.79 -13.89
N THR A 274 -2.04 -8.08 -12.74
CA THR A 274 -1.43 -8.93 -11.71
C THR A 274 -2.18 -10.24 -11.56
N THR A 275 -1.44 -11.32 -11.38
CA THR A 275 -1.94 -12.69 -11.29
C THR A 275 -1.35 -13.37 -10.06
N LEU A 276 -2.18 -14.06 -9.26
CA LEU A 276 -1.73 -14.94 -8.19
C LEU A 276 -1.20 -16.24 -8.80
N GLU A 277 0.11 -16.46 -8.72
CA GLU A 277 0.77 -17.66 -9.26
C GLU A 277 0.73 -18.83 -8.28
N SER A 278 0.96 -18.59 -6.98
CA SER A 278 0.92 -19.65 -5.96
C SER A 278 0.47 -19.16 -4.59
N ALA A 279 -0.08 -20.10 -3.80
CA ALA A 279 -0.36 -19.97 -2.38
C ALA A 279 0.19 -21.20 -1.66
N ASN A 280 1.19 -21.00 -0.78
CA ASN A 280 1.92 -22.08 -0.12
C ASN A 280 1.89 -21.87 1.38
N GLU A 281 1.50 -22.89 2.15
CA GLU A 281 1.68 -22.88 3.61
C GLU A 281 3.13 -23.22 3.93
N LEU A 282 3.76 -22.41 4.79
CA LEU A 282 5.16 -22.48 5.15
C LEU A 282 5.31 -22.25 6.66
N ASN A 283 6.49 -22.56 7.18
CA ASN A 283 6.92 -22.15 8.51
C ASN A 283 7.94 -21.02 8.34
N PHE A 284 7.78 -19.94 9.09
CA PHE A 284 8.67 -18.78 9.09
C PHE A 284 9.38 -18.66 10.43
N ASP A 285 10.62 -18.18 10.38
CA ASP A 285 11.32 -17.73 11.57
C ASP A 285 10.71 -16.39 12.04
N PRO A 286 10.57 -16.11 13.34
CA PRO A 286 10.28 -14.75 13.84
C PRO A 286 11.15 -13.66 13.18
N ASP A 287 12.43 -13.95 12.93
CA ASP A 287 13.39 -13.04 12.32
C ASP A 287 13.16 -12.83 10.81
N ASP A 288 12.34 -13.65 10.14
CA ASP A 288 11.94 -13.38 8.74
C ASP A 288 11.18 -12.04 8.61
N PHE A 289 10.58 -11.58 9.70
CA PHE A 289 9.87 -10.30 9.79
C PHE A 289 10.68 -9.23 10.52
N ASP A 290 11.97 -9.45 10.81
CA ASP A 290 12.85 -8.40 11.34
C ASP A 290 13.42 -7.52 10.22
N PRO A 291 13.99 -6.34 10.55
CA PRO A 291 14.59 -5.48 9.54
C PRO A 291 15.72 -6.14 8.77
N LEU A 292 15.71 -5.99 7.44
CA LEU A 292 16.64 -6.65 6.53
C LEU A 292 18.11 -6.35 6.90
N PHE A 293 18.92 -7.41 7.04
CA PHE A 293 20.34 -7.29 7.37
C PHE A 293 21.09 -6.34 6.42
N GLY A 294 21.92 -5.47 6.99
CA GLY A 294 22.71 -4.48 6.26
C GLY A 294 21.99 -3.16 5.97
N TYR A 295 20.66 -3.08 6.11
CA TYR A 295 19.94 -1.82 5.97
C TYR A 295 20.09 -0.93 7.20
N LYS A 296 20.16 0.39 6.99
CA LYS A 296 20.29 1.38 8.07
C LYS A 296 18.95 2.05 8.36
N ARG A 297 18.55 2.12 9.64
CA ARG A 297 17.36 2.90 10.03
C ARG A 297 17.65 4.38 9.84
N ARG A 298 16.84 5.06 9.03
CA ARG A 298 16.81 6.51 8.88
C ARG A 298 15.62 7.09 9.65
N ASP A 299 15.83 8.25 10.29
CA ASP A 299 14.73 9.04 10.85
C ASP A 299 13.92 9.67 9.69
N MET A 300 12.61 9.47 9.72
CA MET A 300 11.65 10.02 8.75
C MET A 300 11.73 11.55 8.64
N PHE A 301 12.05 12.25 9.73
CA PHE A 301 11.98 13.71 9.84
C PHE A 301 13.34 14.41 9.68
N ARG A 302 14.38 13.71 9.20
CA ARG A 302 15.72 14.29 9.08
C ARG A 302 15.78 15.36 7.98
N HIS A 303 16.00 16.61 8.39
CA HIS A 303 16.29 17.76 7.52
C HIS A 303 17.76 17.80 7.06
#